data_AF-A0A1X7SNG0-F1
#
_entry.id   AF-A0A1X7SNG0-F1
#
_cell.length_a   1.000
_cell.length_b   1.000
_cell.length_c   1.000
_cell.angle_alpha   90.00
_cell.angle_beta   90.00
_cell.angle_gamma   90.00
#
_symmetry.space_group_name_H-M   'P 1'
#
loop_
_entity.id
_entity.type
_entity.pdbx_description
1 polymer ?
#
loop_
_entity_poly.entity_id
_entity_poly.type
_entity_poly.pdbx_seq_one_letter_code
_entity_poly.pdbx_strand_id
1 'polypeptide(L)'
;MYILEKRKSQIFLCASSNSEFAEDSVILGHKILFPRDMRNEFKDMRVKFGSTFYDVRLLFSKKWSESQSDINNVKALLIDIFPDLRAELSVVKTIDGVLDVVKRKCSIIDIRPLEVLAQKFEVKEAEAIIREHKEAAEEFCKSVSVNVFQDQTLQVIPTQHLLCETITFVLNWNPDETTLQDINDVLLELKVLHKYQIKVVGVGTGSVIVTCYCPAEYTSSLIVTVLKKIEILQERGLTDFIVGNCTIWNNVAHEVSEMTNKEIDQITKSTVIDYEDTEKELRQQLAEKNRKILELQQEKQQAHLLPAESNDELNKKLEVQFAIGRRKTLEIEDLKATVRQKEDKIIAIEKELVSLRELSENQLQEIEQLKLKLN
;
A
#
# COMPACT_ATOMS: atom_id res chain seq x y z
N MET A 1 55.46 -35.85 12.75
CA MET A 1 55.41 -35.82 14.23
C MET A 1 54.64 -34.58 14.68
N TYR A 2 53.31 -34.68 14.75
CA TYR A 2 52.43 -34.27 15.85
C TYR A 2 50.98 -34.32 15.34
N ILE A 3 50.20 -35.18 16.00
CA ILE A 3 48.76 -35.37 15.88
C ILE A 3 48.07 -34.32 16.77
N LEU A 4 46.92 -33.78 16.35
CA LEU A 4 45.79 -33.60 17.28
C LEU A 4 44.45 -33.43 16.54
N GLU A 5 43.71 -34.53 16.55
CA GLU A 5 42.25 -34.59 16.50
C GLU A 5 41.61 -33.70 17.58
N LYS A 6 40.50 -33.03 17.24
CA LYS A 6 39.38 -32.88 18.16
C LYS A 6 38.06 -32.67 17.41
N ARG A 7 37.20 -33.69 17.45
CA ARG A 7 35.75 -33.59 17.25
C ARG A 7 35.08 -33.09 18.53
N LYS A 8 34.10 -32.18 18.43
CA LYS A 8 32.66 -32.40 18.73
C LYS A 8 31.91 -31.07 18.92
N SER A 9 30.67 -31.12 18.45
CA SER A 9 29.58 -30.15 18.41
C SER A 9 29.19 -29.51 19.75
N GLN A 10 28.68 -28.27 19.70
CA GLN A 10 27.42 -27.89 20.35
C GLN A 10 26.86 -26.54 19.84
N ILE A 11 25.54 -26.53 19.74
CA ILE A 11 24.61 -25.48 19.30
C ILE A 11 24.39 -24.49 20.46
N PHE A 12 24.32 -23.16 20.22
CA PHE A 12 23.23 -22.27 20.70
C PHE A 12 23.43 -20.78 20.37
N LEU A 13 22.36 -20.23 19.78
CA LEU A 13 21.72 -18.90 19.93
C LEU A 13 22.41 -17.56 19.63
N CYS A 14 21.59 -16.74 18.98
CA CYS A 14 21.72 -15.32 18.68
C CYS A 14 21.72 -14.39 19.91
N ALA A 15 22.31 -13.22 19.65
CA ALA A 15 21.92 -11.88 20.07
C ALA A 15 22.62 -11.23 21.28
N SER A 16 23.23 -10.09 20.95
CA SER A 16 23.33 -8.82 21.69
C SER A 16 24.62 -8.50 22.46
N SER A 17 25.38 -7.60 21.81
CA SER A 17 25.90 -6.34 22.37
C SER A 17 27.16 -6.32 23.24
N ASN A 18 28.15 -5.64 22.64
CA ASN A 18 29.16 -4.74 23.20
C ASN A 18 30.46 -5.31 23.81
N SER A 19 31.52 -4.96 23.08
CA SER A 19 32.82 -4.46 23.57
C SER A 19 33.72 -5.45 24.28
N GLU A 20 34.74 -5.94 23.58
CA GLU A 20 36.12 -5.68 23.97
C GLU A 20 37.08 -5.93 22.79
N PHE A 21 37.94 -4.95 22.56
CA PHE A 21 39.02 -4.99 21.59
C PHE A 21 39.99 -6.12 21.97
N ALA A 22 40.01 -7.19 21.17
CA ALA A 22 41.15 -8.07 21.08
C ALA A 22 41.94 -7.65 19.84
N GLU A 23 43.05 -6.95 20.08
CA GLU A 23 44.11 -6.70 19.11
C GLU A 23 44.64 -8.03 18.58
N ASP A 24 44.14 -8.48 17.44
CA ASP A 24 44.87 -9.40 16.58
C ASP A 24 45.29 -8.66 15.31
N SER A 25 46.61 -8.49 15.23
CA SER A 25 47.43 -7.81 14.23
C SER A 25 46.77 -7.53 12.87
N VAL A 26 46.60 -6.23 12.59
CA VAL A 26 46.48 -5.66 11.25
C VAL A 26 47.79 -5.91 10.49
N ILE A 27 47.92 -7.10 9.90
CA ILE A 27 48.84 -7.31 8.80
C ILE A 27 48.01 -7.07 7.54
N LEU A 28 48.33 -5.97 6.87
CA LEU A 28 47.82 -5.54 5.57
C LEU A 28 47.51 -6.76 4.69
N GLY A 29 46.22 -7.10 4.59
CA GLY A 29 45.74 -8.33 3.97
C GLY A 29 46.00 -8.35 2.47
N HIS A 30 47.20 -8.72 2.06
CA HIS A 30 47.44 -9.23 0.72
C HIS A 30 46.73 -10.57 0.61
N LYS A 31 45.44 -10.52 0.26
CA LYS A 31 44.67 -11.70 -0.15
C LYS A 31 45.47 -12.39 -1.25
N ILE A 32 45.96 -13.60 -0.97
CA ILE A 32 46.74 -14.38 -1.94
C ILE A 32 45.85 -14.57 -3.18
N LEU A 33 46.27 -13.98 -4.31
CA LEU A 33 45.50 -13.88 -5.56
C LEU A 33 45.32 -15.22 -6.29
N PHE A 34 46.10 -16.22 -5.88
CA PHE A 34 45.91 -17.62 -6.21
C PHE A 34 45.47 -18.32 -4.93
N PRO A 35 44.15 -18.52 -4.72
CA PRO A 35 43.70 -19.50 -3.74
C PRO A 35 44.52 -20.77 -3.99
N ARG A 36 45.21 -21.30 -2.96
CA ARG A 36 45.99 -22.54 -3.12
C ARG A 36 45.11 -23.67 -3.67
N ASP A 37 43.82 -23.57 -3.43
CA ASP A 37 42.76 -24.50 -3.81
C ASP A 37 41.99 -24.07 -5.07
N MET A 38 42.55 -23.15 -5.88
CA MET A 38 41.95 -22.78 -7.16
C MET A 38 41.86 -23.99 -8.08
N ARG A 39 40.67 -24.23 -8.63
CA ARG A 39 40.41 -25.35 -9.52
C ARG A 39 41.11 -25.18 -10.87
N ASN A 40 41.41 -26.30 -11.52
CA ASN A 40 42.29 -26.34 -12.69
C ASN A 40 41.70 -25.58 -13.87
N GLU A 41 40.38 -25.66 -14.07
CA GLU A 41 39.65 -24.97 -15.13
C GLU A 41 39.89 -23.45 -15.07
N PHE A 42 39.89 -22.88 -13.86
CA PHE A 42 40.17 -21.46 -13.65
C PHE A 42 41.65 -21.11 -13.76
N LYS A 43 42.55 -22.02 -13.35
CA LYS A 43 43.99 -21.84 -13.56
C LYS A 43 44.28 -21.77 -15.05
N ASP A 44 43.72 -22.69 -15.83
CA ASP A 44 43.90 -22.77 -17.27
C ASP A 44 43.34 -21.52 -17.96
N MET A 45 42.13 -21.10 -17.60
CA MET A 45 41.55 -19.87 -18.14
C MET A 45 42.31 -18.61 -17.74
N ARG A 46 42.86 -18.54 -16.51
CA ARG A 46 43.73 -17.43 -16.08
C ARG A 46 45.06 -17.39 -16.81
N VAL A 47 45.67 -18.55 -17.07
CA VAL A 47 46.89 -18.66 -17.88
C VAL A 47 46.61 -18.19 -19.31
N LYS A 48 45.51 -18.66 -19.91
CA LYS A 48 45.07 -18.23 -21.25
C LYS A 48 44.82 -16.72 -21.31
N PHE A 49 44.12 -16.16 -20.32
CA PHE A 49 43.96 -14.71 -20.21
C PHE A 49 45.31 -13.98 -20.14
N GLY A 50 46.22 -14.47 -19.30
CA GLY A 50 47.56 -13.89 -19.13
C GLY A 50 48.36 -13.87 -20.43
N SER A 51 48.38 -14.98 -21.17
CA SER A 51 49.07 -15.09 -22.45
C SER A 51 48.41 -14.23 -23.53
N THR A 52 47.08 -14.30 -23.68
CA THR A 52 46.32 -13.46 -24.61
C THR A 52 46.60 -11.98 -24.38
N PHE A 53 46.54 -11.52 -23.12
CA PHE A 53 46.79 -10.13 -22.80
C PHE A 53 48.22 -9.72 -23.12
N TYR A 54 49.20 -10.58 -22.83
CA TYR A 54 50.61 -10.33 -23.13
C TYR A 54 50.86 -10.20 -24.63
N ASP A 55 50.34 -11.12 -25.44
CA ASP A 55 50.55 -11.10 -26.89
C ASP A 55 49.90 -9.88 -27.55
N VAL A 56 48.66 -9.55 -27.15
CA VAL A 56 47.97 -8.34 -27.63
C VAL A 56 48.71 -7.08 -27.17
N ARG A 57 49.22 -7.04 -25.93
CA ARG A 57 50.02 -5.92 -25.41
C ARG A 57 51.25 -5.68 -26.26
N LEU A 58 51.96 -6.72 -26.69
CA LEU A 58 53.13 -6.58 -27.57
C LEU A 58 52.75 -5.95 -28.91
N LEU A 59 51.66 -6.39 -29.53
CA LEU A 59 51.16 -5.85 -30.79
C LEU A 59 50.76 -4.37 -30.66
N PHE A 60 50.03 -4.03 -29.61
CA PHE A 60 49.61 -2.66 -29.32
C PHE A 60 50.78 -1.73 -28.97
N SER A 61 51.72 -2.22 -28.17
CA SER A 61 52.93 -1.45 -27.84
C SER A 61 53.77 -1.19 -29.08
N LYS A 62 53.90 -2.18 -29.98
CA LYS A 62 54.54 -1.97 -31.28
C LYS A 62 53.80 -0.95 -32.15
N LYS A 63 52.46 -0.95 -32.14
CA LYS A 63 51.65 -0.04 -32.95
C LYS A 63 51.69 1.42 -32.47
N TRP A 64 51.77 1.67 -31.17
CA TRP A 64 51.60 3.01 -30.58
C TRP A 64 52.81 3.54 -29.80
N SER A 65 53.96 2.86 -29.86
CA SER A 65 55.18 3.29 -29.16
C SER A 65 55.88 4.48 -29.80
N GLU A 66 55.53 4.83 -31.04
CA GLU A 66 56.27 5.82 -31.84
C GLU A 66 55.87 7.27 -31.57
N SER A 67 54.64 7.55 -31.09
CA SER A 67 54.20 8.92 -30.86
C SER A 67 53.28 9.10 -29.64
N GLN A 68 53.47 10.21 -28.93
CA GLN A 68 52.58 10.62 -27.84
C GLN A 68 51.16 10.95 -28.35
N SER A 69 51.04 11.32 -29.62
CA SER A 69 49.75 11.57 -30.27
C SER A 69 48.90 10.29 -30.33
N ASP A 70 49.52 9.15 -30.65
CA ASP A 70 48.82 7.86 -30.70
C ASP A 70 48.34 7.44 -29.32
N ILE A 71 49.18 7.61 -28.29
CA ILE A 71 48.81 7.34 -26.90
C ILE A 71 47.62 8.22 -26.48
N ASN A 72 47.62 9.50 -26.84
CA ASN A 72 46.51 10.42 -26.52
C ASN A 72 45.22 10.04 -27.26
N ASN A 73 45.31 9.58 -28.51
CA ASN A 73 44.16 9.08 -29.26
C ASN A 73 43.56 7.82 -28.63
N VAL A 74 44.41 6.87 -28.20
CA VAL A 74 43.97 5.66 -27.48
C VAL A 74 43.27 6.05 -26.17
N LYS A 75 43.84 6.98 -25.40
CA LYS A 75 43.21 7.48 -24.16
C LYS A 75 41.87 8.16 -24.43
N ALA A 76 41.78 9.01 -25.44
CA ALA A 76 40.55 9.71 -25.78
C ALA A 76 39.43 8.70 -26.10
N LEU A 77 39.72 7.72 -26.95
CA LEU A 77 38.79 6.64 -27.25
C LEU A 77 38.37 5.86 -25.98
N LEU A 78 39.33 5.50 -25.13
CA LEU A 78 39.03 4.79 -23.88
C LEU A 78 38.17 5.63 -22.93
N ILE A 79 38.38 6.95 -22.85
CA ILE A 79 37.56 7.84 -22.03
C ILE A 79 36.14 7.97 -22.60
N ASP A 80 36.00 7.99 -23.92
CA ASP A 80 34.69 8.07 -24.58
C ASP A 80 33.88 6.78 -24.36
N ILE A 81 34.55 5.62 -24.34
CA ILE A 81 33.90 4.33 -24.11
C ILE A 81 33.73 4.04 -22.61
N PHE A 82 34.71 4.43 -21.80
CA PHE A 82 34.82 4.15 -20.37
C PHE A 82 35.13 5.45 -19.61
N PRO A 83 34.12 6.32 -19.39
CA PRO A 83 34.32 7.62 -18.76
C PRO A 83 34.94 7.56 -17.36
N ASP A 84 34.68 6.47 -16.64
CA ASP A 84 35.21 6.18 -15.31
C ASP A 84 36.73 6.01 -15.29
N LEU A 85 37.37 5.73 -16.44
CA LEU A 85 38.83 5.65 -16.56
C LEU A 85 39.53 7.01 -16.66
N ARG A 86 38.79 8.12 -16.80
CA ARG A 86 39.37 9.45 -17.04
C ARG A 86 40.45 9.83 -16.03
N ALA A 87 40.19 9.60 -14.74
CA ALA A 87 41.13 9.94 -13.68
C ALA A 87 42.43 9.12 -13.80
N GLU A 88 42.32 7.79 -13.96
CA GLU A 88 43.47 6.90 -14.10
C GLU A 88 44.28 7.19 -15.39
N LEU A 89 43.61 7.42 -16.51
CA LEU A 89 44.27 7.67 -17.80
C LEU A 89 44.92 9.06 -17.89
N SER A 90 44.47 10.01 -17.07
CA SER A 90 45.03 11.37 -17.04
C SER A 90 46.49 11.42 -16.58
N VAL A 91 46.87 10.55 -15.63
CA VAL A 91 48.20 10.54 -15.01
C VAL A 91 49.19 9.61 -15.71
N VAL A 92 48.70 8.61 -16.45
CA VAL A 92 49.51 7.66 -17.20
C VAL A 92 50.22 8.35 -18.36
N LYS A 93 51.47 8.01 -18.67
CA LYS A 93 52.21 8.63 -19.79
C LYS A 93 52.55 7.67 -20.92
N THR A 94 52.77 6.40 -20.60
CA THR A 94 53.21 5.36 -21.53
C THR A 94 52.04 4.52 -22.02
N ILE A 95 52.18 3.92 -23.21
CA ILE A 95 51.18 2.98 -23.72
C ILE A 95 51.03 1.77 -22.79
N ASP A 96 52.14 1.26 -22.26
CA ASP A 96 52.15 0.18 -21.28
C ASP A 96 51.30 0.50 -20.05
N GLY A 97 51.41 1.72 -19.53
CA GLY A 97 50.59 2.16 -18.41
C GLY A 97 49.12 2.28 -18.79
N VAL A 98 48.80 2.65 -20.03
CA VAL A 98 47.40 2.70 -20.52
C VAL A 98 46.86 1.27 -20.58
N LEU A 99 47.65 0.33 -21.10
CA LEU A 99 47.27 -1.08 -21.18
C LEU A 99 47.14 -1.72 -19.80
N ASP A 100 47.91 -1.30 -18.80
CA ASP A 100 47.73 -1.75 -17.41
C ASP A 100 46.37 -1.30 -16.83
N VAL A 101 45.93 -0.07 -17.15
CA VAL A 101 44.58 0.41 -16.79
C VAL A 101 43.52 -0.42 -17.52
N VAL A 102 43.69 -0.67 -18.82
CA VAL A 102 42.78 -1.51 -19.61
C VAL A 102 42.68 -2.92 -19.03
N LYS A 103 43.80 -3.51 -18.60
CA LYS A 103 43.84 -4.85 -17.98
C LYS A 103 42.95 -4.96 -16.75
N ARG A 104 42.85 -3.88 -15.95
CA ARG A 104 41.97 -3.83 -14.77
C ARG A 104 40.50 -3.85 -15.12
N LYS A 105 40.12 -3.40 -16.33
CA LYS A 105 38.74 -3.47 -16.81
C LYS A 105 38.37 -4.83 -17.39
N CYS A 106 39.34 -5.59 -17.86
CA CYS A 106 39.11 -6.97 -18.30
C CYS A 106 38.83 -7.94 -17.13
N SER A 107 38.26 -9.09 -17.48
CA SER A 107 38.16 -10.29 -16.64
C SER A 107 38.69 -11.50 -17.40
N ILE A 108 38.79 -12.67 -16.77
CA ILE A 108 39.25 -13.89 -17.46
C ILE A 108 38.33 -14.33 -18.61
N ILE A 109 37.08 -13.86 -18.64
CA ILE A 109 36.09 -14.19 -19.68
C ILE A 109 35.73 -12.98 -20.56
N ASP A 110 36.04 -11.76 -20.13
CA ASP A 110 35.69 -10.53 -20.84
C ASP A 110 36.92 -9.67 -21.09
N ILE A 111 37.33 -9.63 -22.35
CA ILE A 111 38.44 -8.81 -22.85
C ILE A 111 37.97 -7.74 -23.85
N ARG A 112 36.69 -7.37 -23.82
CA ARG A 112 36.10 -6.38 -24.74
C ARG A 112 36.87 -5.06 -24.86
N PRO A 113 37.48 -4.50 -23.80
CA PRO A 113 38.33 -3.31 -23.96
C PRO A 113 39.45 -3.50 -24.99
N LEU A 114 40.07 -4.69 -25.06
CA LEU A 114 41.08 -5.01 -26.09
C LEU A 114 40.46 -5.14 -27.48
N GLU A 115 39.27 -5.74 -27.57
CA GLU A 115 38.55 -5.92 -28.85
C GLU A 115 38.24 -4.58 -29.50
N VAL A 116 37.71 -3.63 -28.74
CA VAL A 116 37.38 -2.29 -29.27
C VAL A 116 38.63 -1.56 -29.75
N LEU A 117 39.74 -1.67 -29.01
CA LEU A 117 41.02 -1.11 -29.42
C LEU A 117 41.54 -1.76 -30.71
N ALA A 118 41.52 -3.09 -30.79
CA ALA A 118 42.00 -3.81 -31.97
C ALA A 118 41.19 -3.44 -33.23
N GLN A 119 39.86 -3.38 -33.12
CA GLN A 119 38.97 -3.01 -34.22
C GLN A 119 39.15 -1.55 -34.64
N LYS A 120 39.16 -0.62 -33.69
CA LYS A 120 39.19 0.83 -33.99
C LYS A 120 40.52 1.26 -34.60
N PHE A 121 41.62 0.61 -34.24
CA PHE A 121 42.96 0.89 -34.74
C PHE A 121 43.45 -0.14 -35.77
N GLU A 122 42.56 -1.01 -36.23
CA GLU A 122 42.78 -1.98 -37.31
C GLU A 122 44.01 -2.89 -37.09
N VAL A 123 44.18 -3.40 -35.87
CA VAL A 123 45.26 -4.33 -35.52
C VAL A 123 44.77 -5.77 -35.72
N LYS A 124 44.85 -6.26 -36.95
CA LYS A 124 44.26 -7.54 -37.38
C LYS A 124 44.82 -8.77 -36.67
N GLU A 125 46.11 -8.77 -36.34
CA GLU A 125 46.74 -9.83 -35.58
C GLU A 125 46.17 -9.90 -34.16
N ALA A 126 45.87 -8.75 -33.54
CA ALA A 126 45.25 -8.70 -32.23
C ALA A 126 43.78 -9.16 -32.29
N GLU A 127 43.02 -8.79 -33.33
CA GLU A 127 41.64 -9.28 -33.54
C GLU A 127 41.57 -10.82 -33.56
N ALA A 128 42.53 -11.49 -34.21
CA ALA A 128 42.58 -12.95 -34.28
C ALA A 128 42.83 -13.59 -32.91
N ILE A 129 43.80 -13.07 -32.14
CA ILE A 129 44.13 -13.56 -30.79
C ILE A 129 42.97 -13.34 -29.82
N ILE A 130 42.30 -12.19 -29.92
CA ILE A 130 41.13 -11.84 -29.11
C ILE A 130 39.96 -12.78 -29.41
N ARG A 131 39.72 -13.10 -30.69
CA ARG A 131 38.67 -14.05 -31.09
C ARG A 131 38.89 -15.43 -30.50
N GLU A 132 40.12 -15.96 -30.58
CA GLU A 132 40.45 -17.27 -30.00
C GLU A 132 40.20 -17.30 -28.48
N HIS A 133 40.53 -16.22 -27.78
CA HIS A 133 40.24 -16.10 -26.35
C HIS A 133 38.73 -16.06 -26.07
N LYS A 134 37.95 -15.35 -26.88
CA LYS A 134 36.48 -15.29 -26.73
C LYS A 134 35.84 -16.67 -26.92
N GLU A 135 36.29 -17.43 -27.92
CA GLU A 135 35.83 -18.81 -28.14
C GLU A 135 36.14 -19.70 -26.92
N ALA A 136 37.36 -19.61 -26.37
CA ALA A 136 37.74 -20.33 -25.15
C ALA A 136 36.93 -19.87 -23.92
N ALA A 137 36.65 -18.58 -23.80
CA ALA A 137 35.84 -18.02 -22.71
C ALA A 137 34.38 -18.49 -22.80
N GLU A 138 33.81 -18.60 -23.99
CA GLU A 138 32.47 -19.15 -24.22
C GLU A 138 32.40 -20.62 -23.85
N GLU A 139 33.39 -21.43 -24.23
CA GLU A 139 33.47 -22.84 -23.84
C GLU A 139 33.62 -23.00 -22.32
N PHE A 140 34.47 -22.17 -21.71
CA PHE A 140 34.62 -22.11 -20.25
C PHE A 140 33.29 -21.77 -19.55
N CYS A 141 32.55 -20.77 -20.05
CA CYS A 141 31.27 -20.38 -19.43
C CYS A 141 30.20 -21.47 -19.51
N LYS A 142 30.20 -22.27 -20.59
CA LYS A 142 29.27 -23.40 -20.78
C LYS A 142 29.63 -24.61 -19.94
N SER A 143 30.92 -24.83 -19.67
CA SER A 143 31.41 -26.04 -19.00
C SER A 143 31.53 -25.89 -17.47
N VAL A 144 31.74 -24.66 -16.98
CA VAL A 144 31.98 -24.42 -15.56
C VAL A 144 30.67 -24.16 -14.81
N SER A 145 30.34 -25.08 -13.90
CA SER A 145 29.24 -24.95 -12.96
C SER A 145 29.51 -23.82 -11.95
N VAL A 146 28.45 -23.21 -11.46
CA VAL A 146 28.48 -22.10 -10.50
C VAL A 146 28.94 -22.56 -9.11
N ASN A 147 28.70 -23.81 -8.72
CA ASN A 147 29.34 -24.37 -7.53
C ASN A 147 30.88 -24.36 -7.64
N VAL A 148 31.40 -24.25 -8.87
CA VAL A 148 32.84 -24.15 -9.13
C VAL A 148 33.43 -22.80 -8.65
N PHE A 149 32.58 -21.79 -8.42
CA PHE A 149 32.95 -20.41 -8.08
C PHE A 149 33.20 -20.12 -6.60
N GLN A 150 32.98 -21.06 -5.69
CA GLN A 150 33.23 -20.81 -4.27
C GLN A 150 34.69 -20.34 -4.05
N ASP A 151 34.85 -19.15 -3.48
CA ASP A 151 36.13 -18.45 -3.26
C ASP A 151 36.95 -18.08 -4.52
N GLN A 152 36.36 -18.20 -5.71
CA GLN A 152 36.98 -17.83 -6.98
C GLN A 152 36.41 -16.52 -7.53
N THR A 153 37.27 -15.72 -8.18
CA THR A 153 36.89 -14.46 -8.81
C THR A 153 37.31 -14.42 -10.27
N LEU A 154 36.40 -13.94 -11.12
CA LEU A 154 36.66 -13.65 -12.53
C LEU A 154 37.60 -12.45 -12.71
N GLN A 155 37.68 -11.57 -11.70
CA GLN A 155 38.60 -10.44 -11.72
C GLN A 155 40.03 -10.93 -11.51
N VAL A 156 40.90 -10.65 -12.47
CA VAL A 156 42.33 -10.95 -12.37
C VAL A 156 43.05 -9.94 -11.47
N ILE A 157 42.59 -8.69 -11.49
CA ILE A 157 43.12 -7.60 -10.66
C ILE A 157 41.98 -7.09 -9.78
N PRO A 158 42.07 -7.23 -8.45
CA PRO A 158 41.03 -6.72 -7.56
C PRO A 158 41.01 -5.19 -7.65
N THR A 159 39.84 -4.66 -7.97
CA THR A 159 39.57 -3.22 -7.91
C THR A 159 38.82 -2.94 -6.60
N GLN A 160 39.25 -1.93 -5.85
CA GLN A 160 38.47 -1.50 -4.68
C GLN A 160 37.23 -0.77 -5.19
N HIS A 161 36.06 -1.24 -4.76
CA HIS A 161 34.77 -0.67 -5.12
C HIS A 161 34.11 -0.13 -3.86
N LEU A 162 33.39 0.99 -3.99
CA LEU A 162 32.53 1.44 -2.91
C LEU A 162 31.37 0.47 -2.74
N LEU A 163 30.84 0.34 -1.52
CA LEU A 163 29.67 -0.51 -1.26
C LEU A 163 28.48 -0.10 -2.13
N CYS A 164 28.26 1.20 -2.36
CA CYS A 164 27.19 1.70 -3.22
C CYS A 164 27.36 1.39 -4.73
N GLU A 165 28.53 0.87 -5.11
CA GLU A 165 28.85 0.42 -6.47
C GLU A 165 28.71 -1.10 -6.61
N THR A 166 28.33 -1.78 -5.53
CA THR A 166 28.09 -3.22 -5.50
C THR A 166 26.61 -3.49 -5.73
N ILE A 167 26.30 -4.36 -6.69
CA ILE A 167 24.95 -4.84 -6.97
C ILE A 167 24.92 -6.33 -6.77
N THR A 168 23.86 -6.84 -6.16
CA THR A 168 23.71 -8.27 -5.93
C THR A 168 22.34 -8.72 -6.41
N PHE A 169 22.34 -9.73 -7.28
CA PHE A 169 21.16 -10.48 -7.66
C PHE A 169 21.16 -11.80 -6.89
N VAL A 170 20.09 -12.13 -6.19
CA VAL A 170 19.92 -13.44 -5.57
C VAL A 170 18.94 -14.22 -6.42
N LEU A 171 19.40 -15.34 -6.97
CA LEU A 171 18.63 -16.21 -7.87
C LEU A 171 18.34 -17.53 -7.15
N ASN A 172 17.08 -17.95 -7.13
CA ASN A 172 16.64 -19.24 -6.60
C ASN A 172 16.99 -20.39 -7.55
N TRP A 173 18.27 -20.55 -7.82
CA TRP A 173 18.81 -21.58 -8.68
C TRP A 173 19.69 -22.55 -7.90
N ASN A 174 19.75 -23.79 -8.37
CA ASN A 174 20.66 -24.78 -7.84
C ASN A 174 22.08 -24.54 -8.40
N PRO A 175 23.08 -24.20 -7.58
CA PRO A 175 24.44 -23.92 -8.05
C PRO A 175 25.13 -25.12 -8.72
N ASP A 176 24.71 -26.36 -8.42
CA ASP A 176 25.25 -27.56 -9.06
C ASP A 176 24.78 -27.73 -10.51
N GLU A 177 23.58 -27.24 -10.82
CA GLU A 177 22.95 -27.34 -12.15
C GLU A 177 23.07 -26.05 -12.97
N THR A 178 23.54 -24.97 -12.35
CA THR A 178 23.70 -23.66 -12.99
C THR A 178 25.12 -23.51 -13.53
N THR A 179 25.26 -22.98 -14.74
CA THR A 179 26.52 -22.60 -15.36
C THR A 179 26.72 -21.08 -15.35
N LEU A 180 27.94 -20.62 -15.65
CA LEU A 180 28.17 -19.19 -15.89
C LEU A 180 27.38 -18.66 -17.09
N GLN A 181 27.12 -19.52 -18.08
CA GLN A 181 26.33 -19.12 -19.23
C GLN A 181 24.90 -18.75 -18.81
N ASP A 182 24.29 -19.49 -17.89
CA ASP A 182 22.94 -19.19 -17.39
C ASP A 182 22.90 -17.81 -16.69
N ILE A 183 23.94 -17.51 -15.90
CA ILE A 183 24.11 -16.18 -15.28
C ILE A 183 24.23 -15.11 -16.37
N ASN A 184 25.10 -15.32 -17.36
CA ASN A 184 25.26 -14.39 -18.47
C ASN A 184 23.94 -14.15 -19.19
N ASP A 185 23.16 -15.20 -19.48
CA ASP A 185 21.90 -15.09 -20.21
C ASP A 185 20.88 -14.21 -19.46
N VAL A 186 20.77 -14.34 -18.13
CA VAL A 186 19.93 -13.44 -17.32
C VAL A 186 20.47 -12.01 -17.30
N LEU A 187 21.78 -11.84 -17.22
CA LEU A 187 22.39 -10.52 -17.29
C LEU A 187 22.22 -9.88 -18.70
N LEU A 188 22.19 -10.66 -19.76
CA LEU A 188 21.93 -10.20 -21.13
C LEU A 188 20.51 -9.66 -21.29
N GLU A 189 19.52 -10.22 -20.59
CA GLU A 189 18.13 -9.73 -20.61
C GLU A 189 18.03 -8.26 -20.22
N LEU A 190 18.90 -7.80 -19.32
CA LEU A 190 18.92 -6.41 -18.92
C LEU A 190 19.34 -5.49 -20.08
N LYS A 191 20.06 -5.97 -21.10
CA LYS A 191 20.55 -5.25 -22.31
C LYS A 191 21.42 -4.02 -22.05
N VAL A 192 21.43 -3.49 -20.82
CA VAL A 192 22.25 -2.36 -20.37
C VAL A 192 23.52 -2.80 -19.65
N LEU A 193 23.69 -4.07 -19.29
CA LEU A 193 24.85 -4.50 -18.50
C LEU A 193 26.17 -4.45 -19.25
N HIS A 194 26.13 -4.61 -20.57
CA HIS A 194 27.26 -4.32 -21.45
C HIS A 194 27.75 -2.87 -21.36
N LYS A 195 26.86 -1.93 -21.01
CA LYS A 195 27.18 -0.52 -20.79
C LYS A 195 27.77 -0.30 -19.39
N TYR A 196 27.43 -1.15 -18.43
CA TYR A 196 27.75 -0.96 -17.01
C TYR A 196 28.86 -1.88 -16.47
N GLN A 197 29.44 -2.75 -17.32
CA GLN A 197 30.56 -3.64 -16.96
C GLN A 197 30.31 -4.40 -15.67
N ILE A 198 29.15 -5.06 -15.61
CA ILE A 198 28.82 -5.92 -14.50
C ILE A 198 29.80 -7.09 -14.47
N LYS A 199 30.67 -7.08 -13.46
CA LYS A 199 31.64 -8.15 -13.18
C LYS A 199 31.08 -9.07 -12.13
N VAL A 200 30.83 -10.34 -12.47
CA VAL A 200 30.44 -11.34 -11.48
C VAL A 200 31.61 -11.60 -10.51
N VAL A 201 31.42 -11.31 -9.22
CA VAL A 201 32.47 -11.30 -8.17
C VAL A 201 32.48 -12.58 -7.33
N GLY A 202 31.36 -13.29 -7.21
CA GLY A 202 31.29 -14.58 -6.49
C GLY A 202 29.86 -15.11 -6.42
N VAL A 203 29.73 -16.40 -6.10
CA VAL A 203 28.45 -17.09 -5.88
C VAL A 203 28.42 -17.84 -4.55
N GLY A 204 27.36 -17.63 -3.77
CA GLY A 204 27.13 -18.24 -2.45
C GLY A 204 26.32 -19.54 -2.50
N THR A 205 26.17 -20.21 -1.36
CA THR A 205 25.47 -21.51 -1.24
C THR A 205 24.01 -21.36 -0.80
N GLY A 206 23.14 -22.24 -1.30
CA GLY A 206 21.69 -22.24 -1.10
C GLY A 206 20.91 -21.57 -2.25
N SER A 207 21.41 -20.44 -2.73
CA SER A 207 20.90 -19.70 -3.88
C SER A 207 22.07 -19.11 -4.67
N VAL A 208 21.93 -18.99 -6.00
CA VAL A 208 22.95 -18.38 -6.86
C VAL A 208 22.97 -16.87 -6.63
N ILE A 209 23.90 -16.40 -5.81
CA ILE A 209 24.13 -14.98 -5.55
C ILE A 209 25.09 -14.43 -6.60
N VAL A 210 24.67 -13.51 -7.45
CA VAL A 210 25.52 -12.87 -8.46
C VAL A 210 25.86 -11.46 -7.98
N THR A 211 27.10 -11.25 -7.54
CA THR A 211 27.59 -9.92 -7.15
C THR A 211 28.28 -9.23 -8.31
N CYS A 212 27.98 -7.97 -8.53
CA CYS A 212 28.27 -7.19 -9.72
C CYS A 212 28.81 -5.81 -9.34
N TYR A 213 29.74 -5.27 -10.13
CA TYR A 213 30.15 -3.87 -10.02
C TYR A 213 29.39 -2.98 -11.01
N CYS A 214 28.96 -1.79 -10.56
CA CYS A 214 28.46 -0.72 -11.41
C CYS A 214 28.95 0.63 -10.88
N PRO A 215 29.60 1.46 -11.70
CA PRO A 215 29.97 2.81 -11.30
C PRO A 215 28.78 3.59 -10.75
N ALA A 216 29.01 4.39 -9.70
CA ALA A 216 27.95 5.12 -9.00
C ALA A 216 27.07 6.00 -9.91
N GLU A 217 27.66 6.56 -10.97
CA GLU A 217 26.97 7.37 -11.99
C GLU A 217 25.87 6.61 -12.75
N TYR A 218 25.93 5.28 -12.77
CA TYR A 218 24.98 4.42 -13.48
C TYR A 218 24.02 3.66 -12.58
N THR A 219 24.26 3.64 -11.27
CA THR A 219 23.46 2.86 -10.30
C THR A 219 21.97 3.17 -10.38
N SER A 220 21.57 4.44 -10.42
CA SER A 220 20.15 4.83 -10.54
C SER A 220 19.52 4.36 -11.86
N SER A 221 20.27 4.47 -12.96
CA SER A 221 19.80 4.02 -14.29
C SER A 221 19.63 2.51 -14.34
N LEU A 222 20.53 1.77 -13.68
CA LEU A 222 20.42 0.33 -13.55
C LEU A 222 19.20 -0.06 -12.72
N ILE A 223 19.00 0.54 -11.54
CA ILE A 223 17.85 0.25 -10.67
C ILE A 223 16.55 0.37 -11.44
N VAL A 224 16.33 1.49 -12.13
CA VAL A 224 15.13 1.72 -12.94
C VAL A 224 14.98 0.65 -14.03
N THR A 225 16.07 0.23 -14.66
CA THR A 225 16.03 -0.78 -15.72
C THR A 225 15.69 -2.18 -15.19
N VAL A 226 16.26 -2.56 -14.05
CA VAL A 226 15.97 -3.83 -13.38
C VAL A 226 14.51 -3.87 -12.95
N LEU A 227 14.01 -2.81 -12.30
CA LEU A 227 12.61 -2.72 -11.86
C LEU A 227 11.62 -2.77 -13.05
N LYS A 228 11.96 -2.17 -14.19
CA LYS A 228 11.14 -2.28 -15.42
C LYS A 228 11.07 -3.69 -16.00
N LYS A 229 12.02 -4.57 -15.66
CA LYS A 229 12.12 -5.94 -16.16
C LYS A 229 11.93 -6.97 -15.04
N ILE A 230 11.34 -6.54 -13.92
CA ILE A 230 11.31 -7.35 -12.71
C ILE A 230 10.54 -8.65 -12.92
N GLU A 231 9.42 -8.62 -13.64
CA GLU A 231 8.61 -9.79 -13.97
C GLU A 231 9.41 -10.85 -14.72
N ILE A 232 10.15 -10.44 -15.77
CA ILE A 232 11.02 -11.34 -16.54
C ILE A 232 12.12 -11.92 -15.64
N LEU A 233 12.70 -11.12 -14.76
CA LEU A 233 13.75 -11.59 -13.86
C LEU A 233 13.19 -12.54 -12.79
N GLN A 234 11.97 -12.32 -12.31
CA GLN A 234 11.27 -13.23 -11.40
C GLN A 234 10.98 -14.58 -12.05
N GLU A 235 10.50 -14.58 -13.31
CA GLU A 235 10.33 -15.81 -14.10
C GLU A 235 11.66 -16.57 -14.27
N ARG A 236 12.77 -15.81 -14.34
CA ARG A 236 14.14 -16.36 -14.36
C ARG A 236 14.69 -16.66 -12.96
N GLY A 237 13.89 -16.59 -11.89
CA GLY A 237 14.25 -17.02 -10.54
C GLY A 237 14.84 -15.95 -9.62
N LEU A 238 14.75 -14.65 -9.95
CA LEU A 238 15.19 -13.56 -9.08
C LEU A 238 14.33 -13.49 -7.80
N THR A 239 14.99 -13.62 -6.64
CA THR A 239 14.37 -13.43 -5.33
C THR A 239 14.67 -12.05 -4.76
N ASP A 240 15.92 -11.60 -4.86
CA ASP A 240 16.36 -10.34 -4.27
C ASP A 240 17.23 -9.55 -5.24
N PHE A 241 16.99 -8.25 -5.29
CA PHE A 241 17.86 -7.30 -5.95
C PHE A 241 18.35 -6.27 -4.94
N ILE A 242 19.67 -6.23 -4.73
CA ILE A 242 20.32 -5.47 -3.67
C ILE A 242 21.34 -4.52 -4.30
N VAL A 243 21.40 -3.30 -3.78
CA VAL A 243 22.40 -2.29 -4.15
C VAL A 243 23.10 -1.80 -2.89
N GLY A 244 24.40 -2.07 -2.80
CA GLY A 244 25.19 -1.96 -1.58
C GLY A 244 24.59 -2.79 -0.45
N ASN A 245 24.07 -2.11 0.57
CA ASN A 245 23.41 -2.76 1.71
C ASN A 245 21.88 -2.63 1.66
N CYS A 246 21.32 -2.09 0.58
CA CYS A 246 19.90 -1.81 0.45
C CYS A 246 19.23 -2.84 -0.45
N THR A 247 18.28 -3.60 0.08
CA THR A 247 17.38 -4.45 -0.73
C THR A 247 16.38 -3.55 -1.45
N ILE A 248 16.52 -3.48 -2.78
CA ILE A 248 15.65 -2.68 -3.64
C ILE A 248 14.41 -3.46 -4.05
N TRP A 249 14.56 -4.78 -4.21
CA TRP A 249 13.45 -5.70 -4.48
C TRP A 249 13.61 -6.98 -3.68
N ASN A 250 12.48 -7.50 -3.19
CA ASN A 250 12.38 -8.82 -2.57
C ASN A 250 11.04 -9.45 -2.99
N ASN A 251 11.11 -10.66 -3.55
CA ASN A 251 9.95 -11.35 -4.11
C ASN A 251 8.92 -11.73 -3.04
N VAL A 252 9.37 -12.15 -1.86
CA VAL A 252 8.48 -12.55 -0.74
C VAL A 252 7.66 -11.36 -0.24
N ALA A 253 8.29 -10.19 -0.08
CA ALA A 253 7.62 -8.97 0.33
C ALA A 253 6.60 -8.48 -0.74
N HIS A 254 6.95 -8.64 -2.02
CA HIS A 254 6.07 -8.26 -3.12
C HIS A 254 4.85 -9.19 -3.23
N GLU A 255 5.03 -10.50 -3.16
CA GLU A 255 3.94 -11.49 -3.22
C GLU A 255 2.95 -11.30 -2.07
N VAL A 256 3.44 -11.08 -0.84
CA VAL A 256 2.58 -10.78 0.31
C VAL A 256 1.80 -9.49 0.10
N SER A 257 2.46 -8.43 -0.40
CA SER A 257 1.80 -7.16 -0.70
C SER A 257 0.73 -7.30 -1.79
N GLU A 258 0.99 -8.03 -2.86
CA GLU A 258 0.02 -8.26 -3.93
C GLU A 258 -1.18 -9.08 -3.46
N MET A 259 -0.96 -10.13 -2.68
CA MET A 259 -2.04 -10.93 -2.11
C MET A 259 -2.93 -10.06 -1.22
N THR A 260 -2.34 -9.25 -0.33
CA THR A 260 -3.12 -8.34 0.52
C THR A 260 -3.89 -7.29 -0.30
N ASN A 261 -3.30 -6.76 -1.38
CA ASN A 261 -3.98 -5.80 -2.23
C ASN A 261 -5.16 -6.46 -2.97
N LYS A 262 -4.99 -7.67 -3.50
CA LYS A 262 -6.07 -8.42 -4.16
C LYS A 262 -7.20 -8.77 -3.19
N GLU A 263 -6.88 -9.15 -1.95
CA GLU A 263 -7.87 -9.39 -0.89
C GLU A 263 -8.65 -8.12 -0.51
N ILE A 264 -7.95 -7.00 -0.30
CA ILE A 264 -8.57 -5.70 -0.01
C ILE A 264 -9.50 -5.27 -1.16
N ASP A 265 -9.06 -5.45 -2.41
CA ASP A 265 -9.83 -5.07 -3.60
C ASP A 265 -11.10 -5.91 -3.75
N GLN A 266 -11.02 -7.21 -3.39
CA GLN A 266 -12.15 -8.13 -3.41
C GLN A 266 -13.15 -7.84 -2.28
N ILE A 267 -12.67 -7.55 -1.07
CA ILE A 267 -13.50 -7.10 0.07
C ILE A 267 -14.19 -5.78 -0.27
N THR A 268 -13.47 -4.83 -0.88
CA THR A 268 -14.01 -3.52 -1.26
C THR A 268 -15.15 -3.69 -2.28
N LYS A 269 -14.96 -4.52 -3.31
CA LYS A 269 -16.00 -4.81 -4.31
C LYS A 269 -17.24 -5.46 -3.68
N SER A 270 -17.07 -6.44 -2.80
CA SER A 270 -18.21 -7.09 -2.11
C SER A 270 -18.97 -6.10 -1.21
N THR A 271 -18.25 -5.23 -0.50
CA THR A 271 -18.86 -4.27 0.42
C THR A 271 -19.65 -3.20 -0.34
N VAL A 272 -19.14 -2.73 -1.49
CA VAL A 272 -19.85 -1.76 -2.34
C VAL A 272 -21.16 -2.36 -2.88
N ILE A 273 -21.16 -3.63 -3.29
CA ILE A 273 -22.37 -4.33 -3.75
C ILE A 273 -23.42 -4.40 -2.63
N ASP A 274 -23.02 -4.75 -1.40
CA ASP A 274 -23.93 -4.80 -0.25
C ASP A 274 -24.55 -3.43 0.09
N TYR A 275 -23.78 -2.33 -0.03
CA TYR A 275 -24.29 -0.97 0.16
C TYR A 275 -25.26 -0.54 -0.94
N GLU A 276 -25.00 -0.87 -2.20
CA GLU A 276 -25.90 -0.57 -3.32
C GLU A 276 -27.24 -1.31 -3.20
N ASP A 277 -27.20 -2.58 -2.78
CA ASP A 277 -28.41 -3.39 -2.56
C ASP A 277 -29.25 -2.87 -1.38
N THR A 278 -28.59 -2.51 -0.27
CA THR A 278 -29.28 -1.91 0.89
C THR A 278 -29.85 -0.52 0.59
N GLU A 279 -29.15 0.30 -0.20
CA GLU A 279 -29.67 1.61 -0.64
C GLU A 279 -30.93 1.43 -1.53
N LYS A 280 -30.92 0.45 -2.42
CA LYS A 280 -32.05 0.15 -3.31
C LYS A 280 -33.28 -0.30 -2.52
N GLU A 281 -33.10 -1.16 -1.52
CA GLU A 281 -34.14 -1.61 -0.59
C GLU A 281 -34.76 -0.40 0.16
N LEU A 282 -33.93 0.49 0.70
CA LEU A 282 -34.39 1.69 1.40
C LEU A 282 -35.16 2.65 0.49
N ARG A 283 -34.69 2.85 -0.75
CA ARG A 283 -35.40 3.66 -1.76
C ARG A 283 -36.78 3.09 -2.07
N GLN A 284 -36.90 1.77 -2.17
CA GLN A 284 -38.18 1.11 -2.42
C GLN A 284 -39.15 1.29 -1.24
N GLN A 285 -38.67 1.10 0.00
CA GLN A 285 -39.49 1.33 1.19
C GLN A 285 -39.94 2.80 1.33
N LEU A 286 -39.06 3.76 0.99
CA LEU A 286 -39.39 5.18 1.01
C LEU A 286 -40.46 5.53 -0.03
N ALA A 287 -40.36 4.99 -1.25
CA ALA A 287 -41.35 5.18 -2.30
C ALA A 287 -42.72 4.65 -1.89
N GLU A 288 -42.77 3.48 -1.24
CA GLU A 288 -44.02 2.90 -0.78
C GLU A 288 -44.66 3.72 0.35
N LYS A 289 -43.87 4.21 1.31
CA LYS A 289 -44.38 5.12 2.35
C LYS A 289 -44.91 6.42 1.77
N ASN A 290 -44.22 7.01 0.80
CA ASN A 290 -44.65 8.24 0.14
C ASN A 290 -45.98 8.07 -0.60
N ARG A 291 -46.20 6.93 -1.26
CA ARG A 291 -47.49 6.60 -1.90
C ARG A 291 -48.63 6.59 -0.88
N LYS A 292 -48.41 5.95 0.26
CA LYS A 292 -49.40 5.87 1.36
C LYS A 292 -49.75 7.25 1.94
N ILE A 293 -48.77 8.15 2.05
CA ILE A 293 -49.00 9.54 2.48
C ILE A 293 -49.91 10.28 1.48
N LEU A 294 -49.68 10.10 0.17
CA LEU A 294 -50.47 10.75 -0.87
C LEU A 294 -51.93 10.28 -0.84
N GLU A 295 -52.15 8.97 -0.69
CA GLU A 295 -53.49 8.38 -0.55
C GLU A 295 -54.26 8.98 0.64
N LEU A 296 -53.61 9.05 1.82
CA LEU A 296 -54.21 9.65 3.03
C LEU A 296 -54.49 11.15 2.88
N GLN A 297 -53.65 11.89 2.16
CA GLN A 297 -53.88 13.30 1.87
C GLN A 297 -55.09 13.50 0.93
N GLN A 298 -55.27 12.60 -0.02
CA GLN A 298 -56.39 12.64 -0.97
C GLN A 298 -57.72 12.29 -0.29
N GLU A 299 -57.73 11.29 0.61
CA GLU A 299 -58.89 10.97 1.46
C GLU A 299 -59.27 12.16 2.36
N LYS A 300 -58.27 12.83 2.96
CA LYS A 300 -58.50 14.04 3.77
C LYS A 300 -59.13 15.18 2.97
N GLN A 301 -58.77 15.34 1.69
CA GLN A 301 -59.35 16.36 0.81
C GLN A 301 -60.77 15.99 0.35
N GLN A 302 -61.05 14.71 0.09
CA GLN A 302 -62.41 14.26 -0.26
C GLN A 302 -63.41 14.35 0.89
N ALA A 303 -62.96 14.17 2.14
CA ALA A 303 -63.81 14.35 3.31
C ALA A 303 -64.33 15.81 3.49
N HIS A 304 -63.76 16.79 2.78
CA HIS A 304 -64.11 18.20 2.90
C HIS A 304 -65.22 18.67 1.91
N LEU A 305 -65.75 17.79 1.04
CA LEU A 305 -66.57 18.17 -0.14
C LEU A 305 -67.97 17.51 -0.28
N LEU A 306 -68.65 17.09 0.80
CA LEU A 306 -70.10 16.73 0.77
C LEU A 306 -70.90 17.45 1.87
N PRO A 307 -72.21 17.74 1.66
CA PRO A 307 -72.77 19.09 1.80
C PRO A 307 -73.19 19.46 3.23
N ALA A 308 -72.91 20.71 3.59
CA ALA A 308 -73.45 21.34 4.80
C ALA A 308 -74.97 21.55 4.65
N GLU A 309 -75.77 20.85 5.45
CA GLU A 309 -77.06 21.40 5.88
C GLU A 309 -76.77 22.78 6.49
N SER A 310 -77.24 23.81 5.79
CA SER A 310 -76.82 25.20 6.00
C SER A 310 -76.96 25.63 7.46
N ASN A 311 -75.88 26.14 8.05
CA ASN A 311 -75.85 26.79 9.35
C ASN A 311 -76.98 27.82 9.54
N ASP A 312 -77.52 28.38 8.45
CA ASP A 312 -78.66 29.30 8.50
C ASP A 312 -79.96 28.67 9.03
N GLU A 313 -80.20 27.39 8.73
CA GLU A 313 -81.40 26.68 9.20
C GLU A 313 -81.31 26.40 10.71
N LEU A 314 -80.10 26.09 11.19
CA LEU A 314 -79.83 25.87 12.60
C LEU A 314 -79.95 27.18 13.41
N ASN A 315 -79.46 28.29 12.85
CA ASN A 315 -79.53 29.60 13.50
C ASN A 315 -80.97 30.11 13.62
N LYS A 316 -81.80 29.89 12.58
CA LYS A 316 -83.25 30.20 12.61
C LYS A 316 -83.99 29.39 13.68
N LYS A 317 -83.70 28.08 13.81
CA LYS A 317 -84.29 27.25 14.88
C LYS A 317 -83.88 27.72 16.28
N LEU A 318 -82.63 28.15 16.43
CA LEU A 318 -82.10 28.64 17.69
C LEU A 318 -82.76 29.97 18.12
N GLU A 319 -82.97 30.90 17.19
CA GLU A 319 -83.71 32.15 17.46
C GLU A 319 -85.16 31.90 17.90
N VAL A 320 -85.87 30.98 17.25
CA VAL A 320 -87.24 30.60 17.63
C VAL A 320 -87.27 30.00 19.04
N GLN A 321 -86.31 29.13 19.37
CA GLN A 321 -86.14 28.57 20.72
C GLN A 321 -85.92 29.66 21.79
N PHE A 322 -85.03 30.63 21.53
CA PHE A 322 -84.80 31.75 22.44
C PHE A 322 -86.03 32.64 22.61
N ALA A 323 -86.82 32.84 21.56
CA ALA A 323 -88.07 33.62 21.62
C ALA A 323 -89.15 32.90 22.45
N ILE A 324 -89.25 31.57 22.34
CA ILE A 324 -90.14 30.74 23.17
C ILE A 324 -89.69 30.78 24.64
N GLY A 325 -88.38 30.65 24.89
CA GLY A 325 -87.80 30.73 26.24
C GLY A 325 -88.15 32.04 26.95
N ARG A 326 -87.95 33.18 26.28
CA ARG A 326 -88.31 34.51 26.82
C ARG A 326 -89.80 34.64 27.16
N ARG A 327 -90.68 34.11 26.30
CA ARG A 327 -92.14 34.11 26.56
C ARG A 327 -92.50 33.31 27.81
N LYS A 328 -91.92 32.12 27.97
CA LYS A 328 -92.15 31.28 29.16
C LYS A 328 -91.64 31.95 30.44
N THR A 329 -90.51 32.68 30.37
CA THR A 329 -89.99 33.42 31.54
C THR A 329 -90.95 34.52 31.98
N LEU A 330 -91.50 35.30 31.03
CA LEU A 330 -92.50 36.34 31.33
C LEU A 330 -93.78 35.73 31.90
N GLU A 331 -94.24 34.61 31.37
CA GLU A 331 -95.43 33.90 31.88
C GLU A 331 -95.21 33.35 33.31
N ILE A 332 -94.01 32.86 33.62
CA ILE A 332 -93.64 32.44 34.98
C ILE A 332 -93.62 33.63 35.95
N GLU A 333 -93.13 34.81 35.53
CA GLU A 333 -93.13 36.01 36.36
C GLU A 333 -94.55 36.51 36.66
N ASP A 334 -95.44 36.53 35.66
CA ASP A 334 -96.84 36.93 35.83
C ASP A 334 -97.62 35.97 36.73
N LEU A 335 -97.40 34.66 36.57
CA LEU A 335 -97.96 33.64 37.45
C LEU A 335 -97.44 33.81 38.89
N LYS A 336 -96.15 34.10 39.09
CA LYS A 336 -95.59 34.38 40.43
C LYS A 336 -96.22 35.62 41.06
N ALA A 337 -96.44 36.69 40.29
CA ALA A 337 -97.11 37.89 40.80
C ALA A 337 -98.55 37.58 41.23
N THR A 338 -99.27 36.80 40.43
CA THR A 338 -100.64 36.35 40.73
C THR A 338 -100.70 35.47 41.99
N VAL A 339 -99.72 34.58 42.17
CA VAL A 339 -99.61 33.74 43.38
C VAL A 339 -99.40 34.60 44.62
N ARG A 340 -98.47 35.56 44.60
CA ARG A 340 -98.26 36.48 45.74
C ARG A 340 -99.53 37.24 46.11
N GLN A 341 -100.25 37.73 45.11
CA GLN A 341 -101.52 38.43 45.36
C GLN A 341 -102.57 37.53 46.02
N LYS A 342 -102.59 36.23 45.67
CA LYS A 342 -103.49 35.26 46.31
C LYS A 342 -103.01 34.90 47.72
N GLU A 343 -101.71 34.77 47.95
CA GLU A 343 -101.12 34.55 49.28
C GLU A 343 -101.48 35.71 50.23
N ASP A 344 -101.36 36.97 49.78
CA ASP A 344 -101.75 38.14 50.57
C ASP A 344 -103.24 38.11 50.94
N LYS A 345 -104.11 37.69 50.02
CA LYS A 345 -105.55 37.52 50.28
C LYS A 345 -105.84 36.40 51.28
N ILE A 346 -105.10 35.29 51.21
CA ILE A 346 -105.22 34.18 52.16
C ILE A 346 -104.82 34.66 53.56
N ILE A 347 -103.71 35.36 53.69
CA ILE A 347 -103.26 35.93 54.98
C ILE A 347 -104.31 36.89 55.57
N ALA A 348 -104.96 37.70 54.73
CA ALA A 348 -106.03 38.60 55.17
C ALA A 348 -107.24 37.81 55.71
N ILE A 349 -107.68 36.76 55.00
CA ILE A 349 -108.79 35.90 55.42
C ILE A 349 -108.45 35.13 56.70
N GLU A 350 -107.21 34.64 56.84
CA GLU A 350 -106.78 33.95 58.06
C GLU A 350 -106.86 34.85 59.29
N LYS A 351 -106.48 36.13 59.17
CA LYS A 351 -106.63 37.11 60.25
C LYS A 351 -108.09 37.36 60.64
N GLU A 352 -108.99 37.43 59.65
CA GLU A 352 -110.43 37.56 59.91
C GLU A 352 -111.00 36.31 60.60
N LEU A 353 -110.59 35.10 60.19
CA LEU A 353 -111.02 33.85 60.82
C LEU A 353 -110.53 33.72 62.27
N VAL A 354 -109.30 34.15 62.57
CA VAL A 354 -108.78 34.20 63.95
C VAL A 354 -109.63 35.14 64.80
N SER A 355 -109.93 36.34 64.28
CA SER A 355 -110.77 37.32 64.98
C SER A 355 -112.19 36.80 65.25
N LEU A 356 -112.78 36.07 64.30
CA LEU A 356 -114.07 35.40 64.46
C LEU A 356 -114.03 34.26 65.49
N ARG A 357 -112.94 33.49 65.54
CA ARG A 357 -112.74 32.44 66.56
C ARG A 357 -112.67 33.01 67.96
N GLU A 358 -111.88 34.06 68.17
CA GLU A 358 -111.77 34.74 69.47
C GLU A 358 -113.14 35.29 69.91
N LEU A 359 -113.90 35.90 68.99
CA LEU A 359 -115.26 36.36 69.29
C LEU A 359 -116.19 35.21 69.69
N SER A 360 -116.15 34.08 68.97
CA SER A 360 -116.96 32.90 69.28
C SER A 360 -116.58 32.27 70.62
N GLU A 361 -115.29 32.19 70.96
CA GLU A 361 -114.82 31.67 72.25
C GLU A 361 -115.26 32.57 73.41
N ASN A 362 -115.17 33.90 73.23
CA ASN A 362 -115.67 34.87 74.20
C ASN A 362 -117.19 34.72 74.44
N GLN A 363 -117.98 34.57 73.37
CA GLN A 363 -119.42 34.34 73.49
C GLN A 363 -119.75 33.01 74.19
N LEU A 364 -118.97 31.95 73.93
CA LEU A 364 -119.16 30.66 74.60
C LEU A 364 -118.89 30.74 76.10
N GLN A 365 -117.81 31.44 76.50
CA GLN A 365 -117.50 31.70 77.91
C GLN A 365 -118.60 32.51 78.60
N GLU A 366 -119.17 33.51 77.91
CA GLU A 366 -120.28 34.32 78.43
C GLU A 366 -121.55 33.48 78.63
N ILE A 367 -121.86 32.57 77.69
CA ILE A 367 -122.97 31.61 77.82
C ILE A 367 -122.73 30.63 78.99
N GLU A 368 -121.52 30.12 79.17
CA GLU A 368 -121.19 29.24 80.31
C GLU A 368 -121.32 29.97 81.66
N GLN A 369 -120.85 31.21 81.75
CA GLN A 369 -121.04 32.03 82.96
C GLN A 369 -122.53 32.30 83.25
N LEU A 370 -123.35 32.52 82.22
CA LEU A 370 -124.80 32.67 82.39
C LEU A 370 -125.48 31.37 82.84
N LYS A 371 -125.04 30.20 82.34
CA LYS A 371 -125.54 28.89 82.81
C LYS A 371 -125.20 28.63 84.28
N LEU A 372 -124.00 28.99 84.73
CA LEU A 372 -123.58 28.85 86.14
C LEU A 372 -124.36 29.75 87.10
N LYS A 373 -124.92 30.87 86.63
CA LYS A 373 -125.79 31.76 87.44
C LYS A 373 -127.25 31.29 87.51
N LEU A 374 -127.64 30.29 86.71
CA LEU A 374 -129.01 29.76 86.65
C LEU A 374 -129.21 28.43 87.40
N ASN A 375 -128.14 27.83 87.93
CA ASN A 375 -128.15 26.76 88.94
C ASN A 375 -127.79 27.36 90.30
#